data_AF-A0A963D8Y0-F1
#
_entry.id   AF-A0A963D8Y0-F1
#
_cell.length_a   1.000
_cell.length_b   1.000
_cell.length_c   1.000
_cell.angle_alpha   90.00
_cell.angle_beta   90.00
_cell.angle_gamma   90.00
#
_symmetry.space_group_name_H-M   'P 1'
#
loop_
_entity.id
_entity.type
_entity.pdbx_description
1 polymer ?
#
loop_
_entity_poly.entity_id
_entity_poly.type
_entity_poly.pdbx_seq_one_letter_code
_entity_poly.pdbx_strand_id
1 'polypeptide(L)'
;AAMDWDDYQALNNFRVDHSLWAGGELPFQARFFHLGLYFHHPVALYEVVAGQARPIVFSPDLFKYGPRVKDKIPEQVGNLGFAGFRVNSRADWDRDMFAFLGASYFRAVGASKQYGLSARGLAIDTGLDRPEEFPEFRAFWLERPTADAKALTIHALLDSPSITGAYTFVVEPGDTTIMQVDAHLFPRRKIERLGIAPMTSMFQCGENDRR
;
A
#
# COMPACT_ATOMS: atom_id res chain seq x y z
N ALA A 1 3.57 13.15 -22.66
CA ALA A 1 3.84 14.35 -21.84
C ALA A 1 4.15 13.88 -20.42
N ALA A 2 5.07 14.56 -19.71
CA ALA A 2 5.31 14.25 -18.30
C ALA A 2 4.04 14.57 -17.49
N MET A 3 3.57 13.61 -16.69
CA MET A 3 2.42 13.77 -15.79
C MET A 3 2.85 14.63 -14.60
N ASP A 4 2.08 15.67 -14.26
CA ASP A 4 2.26 16.44 -13.04
C ASP A 4 1.39 15.92 -11.88
N TRP A 5 1.50 16.55 -10.71
CA TRP A 5 0.75 16.15 -9.52
C TRP A 5 -0.78 16.27 -9.69
N ASP A 6 -1.24 17.31 -10.38
CA ASP A 6 -2.67 17.54 -10.58
C ASP A 6 -3.27 16.56 -11.60
N ASP A 7 -2.50 16.21 -12.64
CA ASP A 7 -2.84 15.15 -13.56
C ASP A 7 -2.96 13.81 -12.82
N TYR A 8 -2.02 13.51 -11.91
CA TYR A 8 -2.08 12.29 -11.10
C TYR A 8 -3.29 12.27 -10.15
N GLN A 9 -3.64 13.39 -9.51
CA GLN A 9 -4.85 13.47 -8.70
C GLN A 9 -6.12 13.24 -9.54
N ALA A 10 -6.17 13.80 -10.75
CA ALA A 10 -7.29 13.59 -11.67
C ALA A 10 -7.37 12.14 -12.21
N LEU A 11 -6.26 11.41 -12.19
CA LEU A 11 -6.16 10.00 -12.58
C LEU A 11 -6.52 9.04 -11.44
N ASN A 12 -5.96 9.28 -10.26
CA ASN A 12 -6.04 8.40 -9.09
C ASN A 12 -7.28 8.64 -8.23
N ASN A 13 -8.45 8.67 -8.88
CA ASN A 13 -9.74 8.89 -8.24
C ASN A 13 -10.58 7.60 -8.30
N PHE A 14 -10.49 6.78 -7.25
CA PHE A 14 -11.14 5.47 -7.20
C PHE A 14 -12.66 5.56 -6.96
N ARG A 15 -13.44 4.69 -7.62
CA ARG A 15 -14.88 4.55 -7.42
C ARG A 15 -15.18 3.79 -6.15
N VAL A 16 -15.65 4.47 -5.11
CA VAL A 16 -15.94 3.86 -3.80
C VAL A 16 -16.91 2.67 -3.89
N ASP A 17 -17.89 2.73 -4.80
CA ASP A 17 -18.85 1.67 -5.09
C ASP A 17 -18.22 0.41 -5.71
N HIS A 18 -16.99 0.52 -6.24
CA HIS A 18 -16.20 -0.59 -6.77
C HIS A 18 -15.17 -1.14 -5.76
N SER A 19 -15.25 -0.73 -4.48
CA SER A 19 -14.34 -1.24 -3.45
C SER A 19 -14.43 -2.77 -3.35
N LEU A 20 -13.30 -3.43 -3.13
CA LEU A 20 -13.32 -4.83 -2.70
C LEU A 20 -14.08 -4.92 -1.38
N TRP A 21 -15.01 -5.87 -1.29
CA TRP A 21 -15.91 -6.04 -0.14
C TRP A 21 -16.90 -4.89 0.09
N ALA A 22 -17.24 -4.14 -0.97
CA ALA A 22 -18.37 -3.22 -0.93
C ALA A 22 -19.69 -3.93 -0.55
N GLY A 23 -20.68 -3.16 -0.08
CA GLY A 23 -22.00 -3.66 0.35
C GLY A 23 -22.20 -3.68 1.86
N GLY A 24 -21.14 -3.48 2.66
CA GLY A 24 -21.24 -3.23 4.10
C GLY A 24 -21.37 -4.47 4.99
N GLU A 25 -21.51 -5.66 4.40
CA GLU A 25 -21.59 -6.95 5.11
C GLU A 25 -20.29 -7.31 5.85
N LEU A 26 -19.15 -6.90 5.31
CA LEU A 26 -17.82 -7.10 5.88
C LEU A 26 -17.32 -5.86 6.63
N PRO A 27 -16.44 -6.03 7.63
CA PRO A 27 -15.95 -4.92 8.46
C PRO A 27 -14.91 -4.03 7.75
N PHE A 28 -14.38 -4.46 6.61
CA PHE A 28 -13.32 -3.78 5.86
C PHE A 28 -13.69 -3.63 4.38
N GLN A 29 -13.15 -2.59 3.75
CA GLN A 29 -13.21 -2.37 2.31
C GLN A 29 -11.83 -1.97 1.81
N ALA A 30 -11.40 -2.53 0.68
CA ALA A 30 -10.14 -2.14 0.05
C ALA A 30 -10.38 -1.33 -1.23
N ARG A 31 -9.58 -0.28 -1.41
CA ARG A 31 -9.55 0.60 -2.58
C ARG A 31 -8.16 0.62 -3.16
N PHE A 32 -8.07 0.82 -4.47
CA PHE A 32 -6.81 0.65 -5.19
C PHE A 32 -6.24 1.99 -5.67
N PHE A 33 -4.92 2.08 -5.72
CA PHE A 33 -4.21 3.22 -6.29
C PHE A 33 -3.89 2.97 -7.76
N HIS A 34 -4.09 3.99 -8.59
CA HIS A 34 -3.73 3.96 -10.00
C HIS A 34 -2.22 4.14 -10.18
N LEU A 35 -1.62 3.48 -11.18
CA LEU A 35 -0.24 3.78 -11.58
C LEU A 35 -0.13 5.21 -12.13
N GLY A 36 1.01 5.86 -11.95
CA GLY A 36 1.24 7.20 -12.47
C GLY A 36 2.19 8.02 -11.62
N LEU A 37 2.65 9.13 -12.20
CA LEU A 37 3.63 10.05 -11.63
C LEU A 37 4.94 9.37 -11.21
N TYR A 38 5.05 8.87 -9.98
CA TYR A 38 6.22 8.15 -9.45
C TYR A 38 5.97 6.64 -9.28
N PHE A 39 4.71 6.20 -9.41
CA PHE A 39 4.30 4.82 -9.22
C PHE A 39 4.22 4.10 -10.57
N HIS A 40 5.38 3.63 -11.06
CA HIS A 40 5.49 2.96 -12.36
C HIS A 40 5.51 1.43 -12.26
N HIS A 41 5.74 0.88 -11.07
CA HIS A 41 5.83 -0.56 -10.86
C HIS A 41 4.50 -1.08 -10.29
N PRO A 42 3.77 -1.93 -11.03
CA PRO A 42 2.54 -2.51 -10.53
C PRO A 42 2.79 -3.53 -9.44
N VAL A 43 1.84 -3.62 -8.51
CA VAL A 43 1.71 -4.71 -7.56
C VAL A 43 0.57 -5.63 -8.00
N ALA A 44 0.80 -6.94 -7.90
CA ALA A 44 -0.26 -7.93 -8.08
C ALA A 44 -1.13 -8.01 -6.83
N LEU A 45 -2.45 -7.95 -6.99
CA LEU A 45 -3.38 -8.04 -5.87
C LEU A 45 -4.24 -9.29 -6.02
N TYR A 46 -4.42 -10.00 -4.92
CA TYR A 46 -5.26 -11.20 -4.84
C TYR A 46 -6.20 -11.09 -3.66
N GLU A 47 -7.44 -11.54 -3.86
CA GLU A 47 -8.35 -11.87 -2.76
C GLU A 47 -8.16 -13.35 -2.41
N VAL A 48 -8.03 -13.68 -1.13
CA VAL A 48 -8.00 -15.07 -0.67
C VAL A 48 -9.34 -15.43 -0.03
N VAL A 49 -9.99 -16.47 -0.57
CA VAL A 49 -11.26 -16.99 -0.07
C VAL A 49 -11.11 -18.48 0.18
N ALA A 50 -11.32 -18.91 1.43
CA ALA A 50 -11.17 -20.30 1.85
C ALA A 50 -9.81 -20.91 1.41
N GLY A 51 -8.72 -20.16 1.60
CA GLY A 51 -7.36 -20.57 1.24
C GLY A 51 -7.02 -20.52 -0.25
N GLN A 52 -7.93 -20.06 -1.12
CA GLN A 52 -7.69 -19.94 -2.56
C GLN A 52 -7.54 -18.49 -2.97
N ALA A 53 -6.42 -18.17 -3.63
CA ALA A 53 -6.14 -16.85 -4.16
C ALA A 53 -6.84 -16.63 -5.51
N ARG A 54 -7.51 -15.49 -5.66
CA ARG A 54 -8.14 -15.03 -6.91
C ARG A 54 -7.57 -13.67 -7.29
N PRO A 55 -7.13 -13.47 -8.54
CA PRO A 55 -6.55 -12.20 -8.95
C PRO A 55 -7.61 -11.10 -8.94
N ILE A 56 -7.24 -9.95 -8.40
CA ILE A 56 -7.98 -8.70 -8.55
C ILE A 56 -7.37 -8.01 -9.78
N VAL A 57 -8.17 -7.84 -10.82
CA VAL A 57 -7.70 -7.35 -12.12
C VAL A 57 -7.99 -5.86 -12.25
N PHE A 58 -7.02 -5.11 -12.75
CA PHE A 58 -7.22 -3.70 -13.06
C PHE A 58 -8.25 -3.53 -14.18
N SER A 59 -9.15 -2.57 -13.99
CA SER A 59 -10.01 -2.03 -15.04
C SER A 59 -10.02 -0.51 -14.94
N PRO A 60 -9.99 0.23 -16.07
CA PRO A 60 -10.22 1.68 -16.07
C PRO A 60 -11.54 2.09 -15.40
N ASP A 61 -12.56 1.22 -15.45
CA ASP A 61 -13.87 1.46 -14.85
C ASP A 61 -13.83 1.52 -13.31
N LEU A 62 -12.74 1.11 -12.68
CA LEU A 62 -12.53 1.27 -11.23
C LEU A 62 -12.28 2.73 -10.84
N PHE A 63 -12.01 3.61 -11.79
CA PHE A 63 -11.63 5.00 -11.54
C PHE A 63 -12.60 6.00 -12.22
N LYS A 64 -12.69 7.20 -11.66
CA LYS A 64 -13.39 8.36 -12.24
C LYS A 64 -12.34 9.35 -12.76
N TYR A 65 -12.03 9.26 -14.05
CA TYR A 65 -11.03 10.13 -14.67
C TYR A 65 -11.52 11.58 -14.79
N GLY A 66 -10.76 12.51 -14.20
CA GLY A 66 -11.06 13.94 -14.25
C GLY A 66 -10.81 14.57 -15.63
N PRO A 67 -11.33 15.79 -15.89
CA PRO A 67 -11.23 16.45 -17.19
C PRO A 67 -9.81 16.60 -17.76
N ARG A 68 -8.79 16.68 -16.89
CA ARG A 68 -7.37 16.82 -17.28
C ARG A 68 -6.78 15.58 -17.96
N VAL A 69 -7.35 14.40 -17.68
CA VAL A 69 -6.79 13.10 -18.08
C VAL A 69 -7.77 12.21 -18.83
N LYS A 70 -9.09 12.43 -18.70
CA LYS A 70 -10.13 11.56 -19.28
C LYS A 70 -9.94 11.30 -20.78
N ASP A 71 -9.54 12.31 -21.55
CA ASP A 71 -9.39 12.21 -23.01
C ASP A 71 -8.01 11.64 -23.41
N LYS A 72 -7.14 11.37 -22.43
CA LYS A 72 -5.81 10.79 -22.60
C LYS A 72 -5.75 9.31 -22.21
N ILE A 73 -6.82 8.75 -21.63
CA ILE A 73 -6.89 7.34 -21.29
C ILE A 73 -7.19 6.55 -22.57
N PRO A 74 -6.30 5.64 -23.01
CA PRO A 74 -6.57 4.80 -24.17
C PRO A 74 -7.87 4.00 -24.00
N GLU A 75 -8.59 3.76 -25.09
CA GLU A 75 -9.80 2.94 -25.06
C GLU A 75 -9.49 1.47 -24.66
N GLN A 76 -8.28 1.00 -24.98
CA GLN A 76 -7.76 -0.32 -24.62
C GLN A 76 -6.48 -0.19 -23.79
N VAL A 77 -6.65 -0.02 -22.48
CA VAL A 77 -5.54 0.05 -21.52
C VAL A 77 -5.01 -1.33 -21.10
N GLY A 78 -5.85 -2.37 -21.18
CA GLY A 78 -5.52 -3.71 -20.68
C GLY A 78 -5.33 -3.73 -19.16
N ASN A 79 -4.68 -4.78 -18.65
CA ASN A 79 -4.37 -4.89 -17.22
C ASN A 79 -3.05 -4.17 -16.89
N LEU A 80 -3.15 -2.90 -16.47
CA LEU A 80 -1.99 -2.14 -15.98
C LEU A 80 -1.45 -2.62 -14.63
N GLY A 81 -2.30 -3.30 -13.84
CA GLY A 81 -2.06 -3.52 -12.42
C GLY A 81 -2.36 -2.29 -11.58
N PHE A 82 -1.98 -2.33 -10.31
CA PHE A 82 -2.25 -1.28 -9.32
C PHE A 82 -0.94 -0.74 -8.75
N ALA A 83 -0.90 0.52 -8.32
CA ALA A 83 0.25 1.08 -7.61
C ALA A 83 0.34 0.57 -6.15
N GLY A 84 -0.81 0.16 -5.60
CA GLY A 84 -0.95 -0.21 -4.20
C GLY A 84 -2.42 -0.22 -3.81
N PHE A 85 -2.69 -0.26 -2.51
CA PHE A 85 -4.05 -0.25 -1.98
C PHE A 85 -4.13 0.45 -0.63
N ARG A 86 -5.35 0.82 -0.26
CA ARG A 86 -5.72 1.37 1.04
C ARG A 86 -6.95 0.65 1.55
N VAL A 87 -7.11 0.63 2.86
CA VAL A 87 -8.21 -0.04 3.53
C VAL A 87 -8.99 0.97 4.36
N ASN A 88 -10.31 0.88 4.27
CA ASN A 88 -11.28 1.59 5.10
C ASN A 88 -12.01 0.57 5.99
N SER A 89 -12.65 1.05 7.06
CA SER A 89 -13.34 0.17 8.02
C SER A 89 -14.78 0.60 8.24
N ARG A 90 -15.61 -0.29 8.79
CA ARG A 90 -17.01 0.02 9.13
C ARG A 90 -17.17 1.23 10.06
N ALA A 91 -16.16 1.56 10.84
CA ALA A 91 -16.18 2.76 11.69
C ALA A 91 -16.11 4.07 10.89
N ASP A 92 -15.47 4.06 9.72
CA ASP A 92 -15.30 5.22 8.84
C ASP A 92 -14.93 4.72 7.43
N TRP A 93 -15.89 4.82 6.51
CA TRP A 93 -15.69 4.43 5.11
C TRP A 93 -14.99 5.53 4.29
N ASP A 94 -14.93 6.76 4.78
CA ASP A 94 -14.41 7.88 4.01
C ASP A 94 -12.91 8.05 4.22
N ARG A 95 -12.43 7.80 5.44
CA ARG A 95 -11.01 7.98 5.80
C ARG A 95 -10.24 6.68 5.78
N ASP A 96 -9.02 6.76 5.27
CA ASP A 96 -8.14 5.61 5.17
C ASP A 96 -7.66 5.18 6.56
N MET A 97 -7.71 3.87 6.82
CA MET A 97 -7.24 3.24 8.05
C MET A 97 -5.75 2.91 7.96
N PHE A 98 -5.36 2.35 6.81
CA PHE A 98 -3.98 2.13 6.44
C PHE A 98 -3.83 2.03 4.93
N ALA A 99 -2.61 2.19 4.45
CA ALA A 99 -2.27 2.13 3.04
C ALA A 99 -0.89 1.49 2.81
N PHE A 100 -0.78 0.74 1.72
CA PHE A 100 0.45 0.20 1.17
C PHE A 100 0.67 0.83 -0.21
N LEU A 101 1.75 1.59 -0.38
CA LEU A 101 2.02 2.32 -1.61
C LEU A 101 3.50 2.73 -1.71
N GLY A 102 4.16 2.34 -2.80
CA GLY A 102 5.54 2.70 -3.12
C GLY A 102 6.57 1.85 -2.37
N ALA A 103 7.48 1.21 -3.13
CA ALA A 103 8.46 0.26 -2.60
C ALA A 103 7.85 -0.70 -1.56
N SER A 104 8.45 -0.81 -0.37
CA SER A 104 7.93 -1.61 0.75
C SER A 104 7.25 -0.75 1.83
N TYR A 105 6.83 0.48 1.51
CA TYR A 105 6.25 1.40 2.49
C TYR A 105 4.78 1.11 2.80
N PHE A 106 4.42 1.34 4.06
CA PHE A 106 3.06 1.36 4.52
C PHE A 106 2.83 2.37 5.64
N ARG A 107 1.58 2.80 5.79
CA ARG A 107 1.15 3.78 6.80
C ARG A 107 -0.13 3.32 7.44
N ALA A 108 -0.32 3.65 8.71
CA ALA A 108 -1.56 3.45 9.44
C ALA A 108 -1.96 4.74 10.17
N VAL A 109 -3.22 4.85 10.53
CA VAL A 109 -3.72 5.93 11.40
C VAL A 109 -4.36 5.35 12.66
N GLY A 110 -4.30 6.09 13.76
CA GLY A 110 -5.05 5.81 14.98
C GLY A 110 -6.30 6.69 15.10
N ALA A 111 -6.60 7.14 16.32
CA ALA A 111 -7.74 7.99 16.63
C ALA A 111 -7.80 9.30 15.82
N SER A 112 -6.65 9.91 15.50
CA SER A 112 -6.58 11.18 14.75
C SER A 112 -7.02 11.06 13.29
N LYS A 113 -7.01 9.85 12.73
CA LYS A 113 -7.23 9.59 11.29
C LYS A 113 -6.29 10.35 10.35
N GLN A 114 -5.17 10.85 10.87
CA GLN A 114 -4.17 11.58 10.10
C GLN A 114 -2.92 10.73 9.91
N TYR A 115 -2.43 10.66 8.67
CA TYR A 115 -1.13 10.05 8.39
C TYR A 115 0.02 10.93 8.90
N GLY A 116 0.96 10.29 9.59
CA GLY A 116 2.24 10.88 10.00
C GLY A 116 3.40 10.11 9.39
N LEU A 117 4.13 9.38 10.23
CA LEU A 117 5.25 8.52 9.82
C LEU A 117 4.80 7.39 8.89
N SER A 118 5.77 6.84 8.15
CA SER A 118 5.64 5.56 7.45
C SER A 118 6.49 4.49 8.13
N ALA A 119 6.07 3.24 8.01
CA ALA A 119 6.94 2.08 8.18
C ALA A 119 7.35 1.55 6.79
N ARG A 120 8.39 0.70 6.76
CA ARG A 120 8.74 -0.08 5.57
C ARG A 120 8.88 -1.55 5.93
N GLY A 121 8.71 -2.44 4.96
CA GLY A 121 8.97 -3.86 5.16
C GLY A 121 10.43 -4.13 5.53
N LEU A 122 11.35 -3.43 4.87
CA LEU A 122 12.79 -3.59 5.05
C LEU A 122 13.56 -2.38 4.55
N ALA A 123 14.74 -2.12 5.13
CA ALA A 123 15.69 -1.11 4.66
C ALA A 123 17.07 -1.75 4.44
N ILE A 124 17.77 -1.38 3.37
CA ILE A 124 19.05 -1.99 2.99
C ILE A 124 20.06 -0.90 2.67
N ASP A 125 21.20 -0.92 3.36
CA ASP A 125 22.32 -0.01 3.13
C ASP A 125 21.97 1.48 3.32
N THR A 126 20.91 1.77 4.08
CA THR A 126 20.50 3.14 4.45
C THR A 126 21.62 3.86 5.20
N GLY A 127 21.98 5.07 4.74
CA GLY A 127 22.98 5.92 5.38
C GLY A 127 24.43 5.43 5.24
N LEU A 128 24.72 4.65 4.19
CA LEU A 128 26.08 4.34 3.76
C LEU A 128 26.56 5.34 2.69
N ASP A 129 27.83 5.24 2.30
CA ASP A 129 28.48 6.05 1.25
C ASP A 129 28.11 5.62 -0.19
N ARG A 130 27.10 4.76 -0.31
CA ARG A 130 26.55 4.24 -1.57
C ARG A 130 25.02 4.36 -1.56
N PRO A 131 24.35 4.27 -2.74
CA PRO A 131 22.90 4.34 -2.80
C PRO A 131 22.22 3.26 -1.96
N GLU A 132 21.18 3.67 -1.23
CA GLU A 132 20.26 2.76 -0.52
C GLU A 132 19.56 1.84 -1.53
N GLU A 133 19.44 0.56 -1.20
CA GLU A 133 18.59 -0.36 -1.95
C GLU A 133 17.18 -0.32 -1.35
N PHE A 134 16.16 -0.14 -2.18
CA PHE A 134 14.75 -0.08 -1.77
C PHE A 134 14.02 -1.36 -2.17
N PRO A 135 13.80 -2.31 -1.25
CA PRO A 135 12.95 -3.46 -1.53
C PRO A 135 11.50 -3.04 -1.77
N GLU A 136 10.83 -3.78 -2.65
CA GLU A 136 9.46 -3.49 -3.07
C GLU A 136 8.52 -4.63 -2.66
N PHE A 137 7.30 -4.31 -2.23
CA PHE A 137 6.25 -5.31 -2.21
C PHE A 137 5.70 -5.48 -3.62
N ARG A 138 5.83 -6.68 -4.20
CA ARG A 138 5.42 -6.98 -5.58
C ARG A 138 4.05 -7.64 -5.69
N ALA A 139 3.61 -8.32 -4.65
CA ALA A 139 2.32 -8.98 -4.62
C ALA A 139 1.72 -8.95 -3.22
N PHE A 140 0.39 -8.86 -3.15
CA PHE A 140 -0.37 -8.92 -1.93
C PHE A 140 -1.54 -9.91 -2.04
N TRP A 141 -1.80 -10.60 -0.94
CA TRP A 141 -2.95 -11.49 -0.77
C TRP A 141 -3.76 -10.99 0.41
N LEU A 142 -4.94 -10.45 0.12
CA LEU A 142 -5.88 -9.92 1.09
C LEU A 142 -6.86 -11.03 1.45
N GLU A 143 -6.78 -11.55 2.67
CA GLU A 143 -7.72 -12.57 3.11
C GLU A 143 -9.10 -11.96 3.33
N ARG A 144 -10.13 -12.59 2.74
CA ARG A 144 -11.51 -12.15 2.95
C ARG A 144 -11.86 -12.32 4.44
N PRO A 145 -12.18 -11.23 5.16
CA PRO A 145 -12.54 -11.31 6.56
C PRO A 145 -13.91 -12.00 6.74
N THR A 146 -14.16 -12.53 7.94
CA THR A 146 -15.52 -12.86 8.37
C THR A 146 -16.30 -11.58 8.72
N ALA A 147 -17.63 -11.67 8.80
CA ALA A 147 -18.48 -10.52 9.08
C ALA A 147 -18.25 -9.90 10.48
N ASP A 148 -17.75 -10.69 11.42
CA ASP A 148 -17.42 -10.36 12.80
C ASP A 148 -15.91 -10.14 13.05
N ALA A 149 -15.08 -10.22 12.00
CA ALA A 149 -13.64 -10.07 12.11
C ALA A 149 -13.26 -8.69 12.68
N LYS A 150 -12.31 -8.69 13.63
CA LYS A 150 -11.74 -7.47 14.22
C LYS A 150 -10.44 -7.05 13.56
N ALA A 151 -9.78 -7.95 12.85
CA ALA A 151 -8.52 -7.70 12.17
C ALA A 151 -8.59 -8.15 10.72
N LEU A 152 -7.73 -7.56 9.88
CA LEU A 152 -7.54 -7.96 8.50
C LEU A 152 -6.16 -8.61 8.33
N THR A 153 -6.13 -9.80 7.75
CA THR A 153 -4.89 -10.51 7.39
C THR A 153 -4.50 -10.18 5.95
N ILE A 154 -3.24 -9.79 5.76
CA ILE A 154 -2.64 -9.48 4.47
C ILE A 154 -1.30 -10.17 4.37
N HIS A 155 -1.07 -10.95 3.31
CA HIS A 155 0.27 -11.44 3.00
C HIS A 155 0.91 -10.59 1.92
N ALA A 156 2.23 -10.45 1.96
CA ALA A 156 2.98 -9.71 0.95
C ALA A 156 4.27 -10.43 0.55
N LEU A 157 4.59 -10.37 -0.75
CA LEU A 157 5.88 -10.78 -1.29
C LEU A 157 6.77 -9.55 -1.44
N LEU A 158 7.85 -9.51 -0.69
CA LEU A 158 8.92 -8.51 -0.81
C LEU A 158 10.01 -9.03 -1.74
N ASP A 159 10.50 -8.17 -2.62
CA ASP A 159 11.53 -8.52 -3.58
C ASP A 159 12.47 -7.35 -3.84
N SER A 160 13.76 -7.64 -3.97
CA SER A 160 14.81 -6.70 -4.31
C SER A 160 16.03 -7.42 -4.89
N PRO A 161 17.01 -6.71 -5.51
CA PRO A 161 18.23 -7.35 -5.99
C PRO A 161 18.94 -8.22 -4.93
N SER A 162 18.98 -7.78 -3.67
CA SER A 162 19.72 -8.45 -2.61
C SER A 162 18.93 -9.48 -1.81
N ILE A 163 17.60 -9.38 -1.76
CA ILE A 163 16.79 -10.19 -0.84
C ILE A 163 15.37 -10.40 -1.37
N THR A 164 14.73 -11.47 -0.90
CA THR A 164 13.27 -11.61 -0.98
C THR A 164 12.72 -11.95 0.39
N GLY A 165 11.44 -11.68 0.61
CA GLY A 165 10.78 -12.02 1.86
C GLY A 165 9.30 -12.28 1.71
N ALA A 166 8.77 -13.09 2.62
CA ALA A 166 7.34 -13.31 2.79
C ALA A 166 6.89 -12.65 4.09
N TYR A 167 5.85 -11.83 4.01
CA TYR A 167 5.29 -11.09 5.13
C TYR A 167 3.85 -11.50 5.38
N THR A 168 3.46 -11.53 6.65
CA THR A 168 2.07 -11.57 7.08
C THR A 168 1.79 -10.40 8.01
N PHE A 169 0.81 -9.59 7.65
CA PHE A 169 0.30 -8.48 8.43
C PHE A 169 -1.06 -8.87 8.99
N VAL A 170 -1.24 -8.79 10.31
CA VAL A 170 -2.55 -8.85 10.95
C VAL A 170 -2.84 -7.46 11.52
N VAL A 171 -3.80 -6.76 10.91
CA VAL A 171 -4.08 -5.36 11.19
C VAL A 171 -5.39 -5.22 11.95
N GLU A 172 -5.31 -4.82 13.21
CA GLU A 172 -6.46 -4.55 14.08
C GLU A 172 -6.59 -3.04 14.30
N PRO A 173 -7.63 -2.39 13.76
CA PRO A 173 -7.85 -0.98 14.01
C PRO A 173 -8.46 -0.69 15.38
N GLY A 174 -8.17 0.51 15.86
CA GLY A 174 -8.77 1.08 17.06
C GLY A 174 -8.31 2.52 17.24
N ASP A 175 -8.41 3.04 18.46
CA ASP A 175 -7.77 4.31 18.81
C ASP A 175 -6.26 4.24 18.59
N THR A 176 -5.69 3.06 18.81
CA THR A 176 -4.38 2.65 18.32
C THR A 176 -4.59 1.51 17.32
N THR A 177 -4.15 1.69 16.08
CA THR A 177 -4.11 0.60 15.10
C THR A 177 -2.88 -0.26 15.37
N ILE A 178 -3.08 -1.55 15.61
CA ILE A 178 -2.02 -2.52 15.83
C ILE A 178 -1.80 -3.30 14.54
N MET A 179 -0.55 -3.33 14.06
CA MET A 179 -0.12 -4.18 12.95
C MET A 179 0.87 -5.20 13.49
N GLN A 180 0.44 -6.45 13.63
CA GLN A 180 1.35 -7.55 13.88
C GLN A 180 2.00 -7.97 12.57
N VAL A 181 3.32 -8.06 12.55
CA VAL A 181 4.10 -8.34 11.34
C VAL A 181 4.97 -9.56 11.58
N ASP A 182 4.71 -10.63 10.84
CA ASP A 182 5.60 -11.78 10.70
C ASP A 182 6.35 -11.65 9.37
N ALA A 183 7.66 -11.91 9.38
CA ALA A 183 8.51 -11.77 8.21
C ALA A 183 9.55 -12.89 8.12
N HIS A 184 9.58 -13.56 6.98
CA HIS A 184 10.60 -14.53 6.62
C HIS A 184 11.47 -13.94 5.51
N LEU A 185 12.77 -13.76 5.77
CA LEU A 185 13.70 -13.07 4.88
C LEU A 185 14.76 -14.02 4.32
N PHE A 186 15.03 -13.91 3.03
CA PHE A 186 15.92 -14.81 2.29
C PHE A 186 16.96 -14.00 1.49
N PRO A 187 18.11 -13.65 2.11
CA PRO A 187 19.18 -12.94 1.42
C PRO A 187 19.70 -13.73 0.22
N ARG A 188 19.83 -13.06 -0.94
CA ARG A 188 20.40 -13.61 -2.18
C ARG A 188 21.91 -13.37 -2.28
N ARG A 189 22.39 -12.34 -1.59
CA ARG A 189 23.80 -11.96 -1.47
C ARG A 189 24.05 -11.38 -0.08
N LYS A 190 25.33 -11.20 0.26
CA LYS A 190 25.72 -10.52 1.49
C LYS A 190 25.19 -9.08 1.49
N ILE A 191 24.54 -8.70 2.58
CA ILE A 191 24.06 -7.34 2.85
C ILE A 191 24.89 -6.78 4.01
N GLU A 192 25.37 -5.55 3.89
CA GLU A 192 26.21 -4.94 4.93
C GLU A 192 25.36 -4.37 6.07
N ARG A 193 24.31 -3.61 5.72
CA ARG A 193 23.41 -3.02 6.70
C ARG A 193 21.96 -3.37 6.38
N LEU A 194 21.34 -4.13 7.28
CA LEU A 194 19.94 -4.54 7.19
C LEU A 194 19.13 -3.84 8.29
N GLY A 195 18.13 -3.05 7.90
CA GLY A 195 17.20 -2.40 8.80
C GLY A 195 15.91 -3.21 8.95
N ILE A 196 15.68 -3.76 10.14
CA ILE A 196 14.46 -4.50 10.52
C ILE A 196 13.46 -3.55 11.18
N ALA A 197 12.17 -3.70 10.84
CA ALA A 197 11.09 -2.84 11.29
C ALA A 197 11.39 -1.32 11.14
N PRO A 198 11.87 -0.87 9.96
CA PRO A 198 12.26 0.52 9.76
C PRO A 198 11.05 1.47 9.79
N MET A 199 11.26 2.64 10.38
CA MET A 199 10.32 3.75 10.35
C MET A 199 10.96 4.97 9.69
N THR A 200 10.15 5.75 8.99
CA THR A 200 10.56 6.99 8.32
C THR A 200 9.59 8.10 8.69
N SER A 201 10.13 9.18 9.22
CA SER A 201 9.37 10.36 9.62
C SER A 201 10.05 11.62 9.10
N MET A 202 9.46 12.77 9.38
CA MET A 202 9.98 14.08 9.02
C MET A 202 9.99 14.97 10.26
N PHE A 203 11.09 15.71 10.45
CA PHE A 203 11.23 16.74 11.46
C PHE A 203 11.77 18.00 10.79
N GLN A 204 11.03 19.11 10.93
CA GLN A 204 11.43 20.39 10.33
C GLN A 204 12.11 21.31 11.36
N CYS A 205 11.50 21.47 12.54
CA CYS A 205 12.02 22.24 13.67
C CYS A 205 11.27 21.89 14.98
N GLY A 206 11.82 22.29 16.12
CA GLY A 206 11.25 22.09 17.46
C GLY A 206 11.99 22.93 18.49
N GLU A 207 11.50 23.02 19.73
CA GLU A 207 12.13 23.85 20.78
C GLU A 207 13.60 23.47 21.07
N ASN A 208 13.96 22.22 20.78
CA ASN A 208 15.31 21.66 20.89
C ASN A 208 16.23 21.99 19.70
N ASP A 209 15.71 22.63 18.65
CA ASP A 209 16.45 23.00 17.45
C ASP A 209 16.10 24.44 17.05
N ARG A 210 16.91 25.38 17.55
CA ARG A 210 16.82 26.79 17.19
C ARG A 210 17.52 26.98 15.85
N ARG A 211 16.73 27.09 14.77
CA ARG A 211 17.23 27.59 13.48
C ARG A 211 17.74 29.02 13.60
#